data_AF-A0A9E4CS29-F1
#
_entry.id   AF-A0A9E4CS29-F1
#
_cell.length_a   1.000
_cell.length_b   1.000
_cell.length_c   1.000
_cell.angle_alpha   90.00
_cell.angle_beta   90.00
_cell.angle_gamma   90.00
#
_symmetry.space_group_name_H-M   'P 1'
#
loop_
_entity.id
_entity.type
_entity.pdbx_description
1 polymer ?
#
loop_
_entity_poly.entity_id
_entity_poly.type
_entity_poly.pdbx_seq_one_letter_code
_entity_poly.pdbx_strand_id
1 'polypeptide(L)'
;TATALGGDAAVADTIGEVLAAVRRTKTEAKVSQKAPVALLAVTATAAQAGHLDVAGQDLRDAGSIAELTVSAGEALACDVSLG
;
A
#
# COMPACT_ATOMS: atom_id res chain seq x y z
N THR A 1 20.88 19.78 -9.47
CA THR A 1 20.05 18.98 -10.40
C THR A 1 20.11 17.55 -9.92
N ALA A 2 19.06 17.08 -9.22
CA ALA A 2 19.10 15.82 -8.50
C ALA A 2 18.57 14.65 -9.36
N THR A 3 19.40 13.62 -9.41
CA THR A 3 19.40 12.31 -10.07
C THR A 3 18.08 11.71 -10.60
N ALA A 4 18.10 11.40 -11.89
CA ALA A 4 17.16 10.53 -12.60
C ALA A 4 17.44 9.04 -12.32
N LEU A 5 16.93 8.53 -11.20
CA LEU A 5 16.60 7.10 -11.01
C LEU A 5 15.08 6.84 -11.11
N GLY A 6 14.33 7.81 -11.64
CA GLY A 6 13.00 7.63 -12.25
C GLY A 6 11.85 7.19 -11.34
N GLY A 7 12.08 6.95 -10.05
CA GLY A 7 11.01 6.77 -9.07
C GLY A 7 10.55 8.13 -8.56
N ASP A 8 9.27 8.45 -8.71
CA ASP A 8 8.68 9.60 -8.05
C ASP A 8 8.72 9.36 -6.53
N ALA A 9 9.44 10.21 -5.80
CA ALA A 9 9.58 10.09 -4.35
C ALA A 9 8.21 10.10 -3.66
N ALA A 10 7.25 10.87 -4.20
CA ALA A 10 5.90 10.93 -3.63
C ALA A 10 5.13 9.60 -3.80
N VAL A 11 5.41 8.86 -4.88
CA VAL A 11 4.90 7.49 -5.06
C VAL A 11 5.53 6.57 -4.03
N ALA A 12 6.85 6.57 -3.89
CA ALA A 12 7.56 5.71 -2.94
C ALA A 12 7.11 5.95 -1.50
N ASP A 13 6.90 7.21 -1.10
CA ASP A 13 6.39 7.56 0.23
C ASP A 13 4.98 7.01 0.48
N THR A 14 4.08 7.20 -0.50
CA THR A 14 2.69 6.69 -0.43
C THR A 14 2.67 5.16 -0.27
N ILE A 15 3.46 4.46 -1.09
CA ILE A 15 3.55 2.99 -1.05
C ILE A 15 4.20 2.50 0.24
N GLY A 16 5.21 3.21 0.73
CA GLY A 16 5.89 2.92 1.99
C GLY A 16 4.93 2.95 3.19
N GLU A 17 4.08 3.97 3.27
CA GLU A 17 3.07 4.09 4.33
C GLU A 17 2.04 2.94 4.28
N VAL A 18 1.52 2.61 3.10
CA VAL A 18 0.56 1.50 2.93
C VAL A 18 1.17 0.16 3.32
N LEU A 19 2.40 -0.14 2.86
CA LEU A 19 3.09 -1.37 3.24
C LEU A 19 3.43 -1.42 4.74
N ALA A 20 3.73 -0.27 5.35
CA ALA A 20 3.94 -0.21 6.80
C ALA A 20 2.67 -0.60 7.56
N ALA A 21 1.50 -0.12 7.13
CA ALA A 21 0.21 -0.52 7.71
C ALA A 21 -0.03 -2.04 7.58
N VAL A 22 0.19 -2.61 6.40
CA VAL A 22 0.05 -4.06 6.17
C VAL A 22 0.98 -4.88 7.08
N ARG A 23 2.25 -4.52 7.14
CA ARG A 23 3.25 -5.20 8.00
C ARG A 23 2.88 -5.11 9.47
N ARG A 24 2.36 -3.96 9.90
CA ARG A 24 1.89 -3.75 11.27
C ARG A 24 0.74 -4.69 11.60
N THR A 25 -0.31 -4.75 10.76
CA THR A 25 -1.45 -5.65 10.97
C THR A 25 -1.01 -7.11 11.04
N LYS A 26 -0.12 -7.55 10.15
CA LYS A 26 0.44 -8.93 10.19
C LYS A 26 1.18 -9.20 11.50
N THR A 27 2.00 -8.24 11.94
CA THR A 27 2.77 -8.35 13.19
C THR A 27 1.85 -8.43 14.40
N GLU A 28 0.82 -7.58 14.46
CA GLU A 28 -0.16 -7.55 15.56
C GLU A 28 -0.99 -8.85 15.60
N ALA A 29 -1.32 -9.42 14.43
CA ALA A 29 -1.94 -10.74 14.30
C ALA A 29 -0.98 -11.90 14.55
N LYS A 30 0.32 -11.64 14.76
CA LYS A 30 1.40 -12.62 14.95
C LYS A 30 1.51 -13.63 13.80
N VAL A 31 1.16 -13.22 12.59
CA VAL A 31 1.30 -14.04 11.39
C VAL A 31 2.63 -13.76 10.69
N SER A 32 3.00 -14.64 9.76
CA SER A 32 4.18 -14.44 8.93
C SER A 32 4.05 -13.18 8.09
N GLN A 33 5.17 -12.50 7.80
CA GLN A 33 5.19 -11.42 6.82
C GLN A 33 4.81 -11.90 5.40
N LYS A 34 4.95 -13.21 5.16
CA LYS A 34 4.49 -13.90 3.94
C LYS A 34 3.02 -14.34 3.99
N ALA A 35 2.32 -14.11 5.10
CA ALA A 35 0.91 -14.46 5.20
C ALA A 35 0.10 -13.67 4.15
N PRO A 36 -0.89 -14.30 3.50
CA PRO A 36 -1.71 -13.61 2.51
C PRO A 36 -2.57 -12.54 3.18
N VAL A 37 -2.74 -11.41 2.49
CA VAL A 37 -3.74 -10.40 2.82
C VAL A 37 -4.93 -10.65 1.89
N ALA A 38 -6.09 -10.92 2.47
CA ALA A 38 -7.30 -11.15 1.69
C ALA A 38 -7.77 -9.86 1.01
N LEU A 39 -7.83 -8.76 1.78
CA LEU A 39 -8.27 -7.45 1.30
C LEU A 39 -7.42 -6.34 1.92
N LEU A 40 -6.95 -5.44 1.07
CA LEU A 40 -6.40 -4.14 1.45
C LEU A 40 -7.33 -3.05 0.90
N ALA A 41 -8.01 -2.34 1.78
CA ALA A 41 -8.79 -1.16 1.43
C ALA A 41 -7.99 0.09 1.79
N VAL A 42 -7.71 0.93 0.80
CA VAL A 42 -6.95 2.18 0.97
C VAL A 42 -7.86 3.35 0.64
N THR A 43 -8.06 4.24 1.60
CA THR A 43 -8.65 5.56 1.33
C THR A 43 -7.51 6.53 1.09
N ALA A 44 -7.55 7.31 0.01
CA ALA A 44 -6.47 8.23 -0.32
C ALA A 44 -6.96 9.47 -1.07
N THR A 45 -6.15 10.54 -1.05
CA THR A 45 -6.39 11.72 -1.90
C THR A 45 -6.23 11.38 -3.38
N ALA A 46 -6.73 12.23 -4.28
CA ALA A 46 -6.63 12.00 -5.73
C ALA A 46 -5.19 11.82 -6.23
N ALA A 47 -4.23 12.57 -5.67
CA ALA A 47 -2.81 12.43 -6.00
C ALA A 47 -2.25 11.07 -5.56
N GLN A 48 -2.51 10.68 -4.31
CA GLN A 48 -2.09 9.39 -3.77
C GLN A 48 -2.79 8.21 -4.47
N ALA A 49 -4.05 8.35 -4.84
CA ALA A 49 -4.76 7.35 -5.65
C ALA A 49 -4.06 7.14 -7.00
N GLY A 50 -3.57 8.21 -7.64
CA GLY A 50 -2.73 8.12 -8.85
C GLY A 50 -1.42 7.37 -8.59
N HIS A 51 -0.78 7.58 -7.43
CA HIS A 51 0.42 6.83 -7.06
C HIS A 51 0.13 5.33 -6.85
N LEU A 52 -1.00 5.01 -6.21
CA LEU A 52 -1.44 3.63 -5.93
C LEU A 52 -1.83 2.89 -7.21
N ASP A 53 -2.35 3.60 -8.22
CA ASP A 53 -2.65 3.02 -9.53
C ASP A 53 -1.38 2.61 -10.26
N VAL A 54 -0.37 3.49 -10.28
CA VAL A 54 0.93 3.23 -10.94
C VAL A 54 1.70 2.08 -10.27
N ALA A 55 1.71 2.03 -8.94
CA ALA A 55 2.49 1.04 -8.17
C ALA A 55 1.62 -0.09 -7.58
N GLY A 56 0.39 -0.26 -8.08
CA GLY A 56 -0.59 -1.18 -7.51
C GLY A 56 -0.22 -2.66 -7.63
N GLN A 57 0.54 -3.06 -8.65
CA GLN A 57 1.06 -4.43 -8.76
C GLN A 57 2.19 -4.68 -7.77
N ASP A 58 3.16 -3.75 -7.68
CA ASP A 58 4.26 -3.84 -6.71
C ASP A 58 3.74 -3.94 -5.28
N LEU A 59 2.69 -3.19 -4.96
CA LEU A 59 2.00 -3.29 -3.67
C LEU A 59 1.47 -4.69 -3.41
N ARG A 60 0.74 -5.27 -4.38
CA ARG A 60 0.14 -6.60 -4.25
C ARG A 60 1.21 -7.67 -4.05
N ASP A 61 2.29 -7.61 -4.82
CA ASP A 61 3.39 -8.57 -4.73
C ASP A 61 4.15 -8.44 -3.40
N ALA A 62 4.53 -7.22 -3.01
CA ALA A 62 5.27 -6.96 -1.79
C ALA A 62 4.45 -7.25 -0.52
N GLY A 63 3.13 -7.00 -0.57
CA GLY A 63 2.20 -7.21 0.53
C GLY A 63 1.58 -8.61 0.57
N SER A 64 1.75 -9.43 -0.48
CA SER A 64 1.00 -10.68 -0.70
C SER A 64 -0.53 -10.45 -0.62
N ILE A 65 -1.01 -9.42 -1.31
CA ILE A 65 -2.41 -8.96 -1.27
C ILE A 65 -3.19 -9.54 -2.43
N ALA A 66 -4.29 -10.23 -2.11
CA ALA A 66 -5.20 -10.79 -3.11
C ALA A 66 -6.09 -9.70 -3.73
N GLU A 67 -6.71 -8.86 -2.90
CA GLU A 67 -7.60 -7.80 -3.35
C GLU A 67 -7.16 -6.43 -2.82
N LEU A 68 -7.04 -5.45 -3.72
CA LEU A 68 -6.71 -4.06 -3.39
C LEU A 68 -7.83 -3.16 -3.91
N THR A 69 -8.49 -2.46 -2.99
CA THR A 69 -9.51 -1.45 -3.30
C THR A 69 -9.00 -0.08 -2.88
N VAL A 70 -9.14 0.91 -3.77
CA VAL A 70 -8.78 2.31 -3.48
C VAL A 70 -10.03 3.17 -3.55
N SER A 71 -10.33 3.90 -2.48
CA SER A 71 -11.41 4.87 -2.38
C SER A 71 -10.87 6.29 -2.25
N ALA A 72 -11.61 7.26 -2.81
CA ALA A 72 -11.28 8.66 -2.64
C ALA A 72 -11.59 9.13 -1.21
N GLY A 73 -10.66 9.89 -0.62
CA GLY A 73 -10.85 10.57 0.66
C GLY A 73 -9.91 11.75 0.82
N GLU A 74 -9.91 12.34 2.01
CA GLU A 74 -9.15 13.55 2.32
C GLU A 74 -7.75 13.26 2.89
N ALA A 75 -7.51 12.04 3.36
CA ALA A 75 -6.25 11.59 3.94
C ALA A 75 -6.01 10.10 3.66
N LEU A 76 -4.76 9.66 3.81
CA LEU A 76 -4.39 8.25 3.65
C LEU A 76 -4.88 7.45 4.88
N ALA A 77 -5.69 6.42 4.62
CA ALA A 77 -6.10 5.44 5.63
C ALA A 77 -6.07 4.04 5.02
N CYS A 78 -5.62 3.05 5.79
CA CYS A 78 -5.49 1.67 5.34
C CYS A 78 -6.26 0.74 6.27
N ASP A 79 -7.11 -0.10 5.70
CA ASP A 79 -7.77 -1.20 6.38
C ASP A 79 -7.30 -2.53 5.76
N VAL A 80 -6.84 -3.45 6.62
CA VAL A 80 -6.13 -4.66 6.19
C VAL A 80 -6.81 -5.87 6.80
N SER A 81 -7.36 -6.72 5.93
CA SER A 81 -7.96 -7.99 6.31
C SER A 81 -7.04 -9.16 5.93
N LEU A 82 -6.64 -9.94 6.92
CA LEU A 82 -5.79 -11.12 6.73
C LEU A 82 -6.64 -12.33 6.30
N GLY A 83 -6.04 -13.20 5.47
CA GLY A 83 -6.65 -14.45 4.99
C GLY A 83 -6.13 -15.69 5.72
#